data_AF-A0A924ND56-F1
#
_entry.id   AF-A0A924ND56-F1
#
_cell.length_a   1.000
_cell.length_b   1.000
_cell.length_c   1.000
_cell.angle_alpha   90.00
_cell.angle_beta   90.00
_cell.angle_gamma   90.00
#
_symmetry.space_group_name_H-M   'P 1'
#
loop_
_entity.id
_entity.type
_entity.pdbx_description
1 polymer ?
#
loop_
_entity_poly.entity_id
_entity_poly.type
_entity_poly.pdbx_seq_one_letter_code
_entity_poly.pdbx_strand_id
1 'polypeptide(L)'
;MKILNVIAAAEGAFAFGAFWYMTFSKQWKKAAEIPTDANGRPKGSSSPMLFVIGFTAMILVAGMLRHVFHISGIVTLGGGFVAGLGIGAFFVTPWLAMNFSMRKPALTMIDGVNVIVGCSIIGVILSAF
;
A
#
# COMPACT_ATOMS: atom_id res chain seq x y z
N MET A 1 2.96 -13.08 -17.26
CA MET A 1 2.55 -11.74 -16.81
C MET A 1 3.07 -10.63 -17.73
N LYS A 2 2.19 -10.00 -18.51
CA LYS A 2 2.53 -8.85 -19.38
C LYS A 2 2.75 -7.59 -18.54
N ILE A 3 3.47 -6.59 -19.06
CA ILE A 3 3.69 -5.30 -18.38
C ILE A 3 2.37 -4.63 -17.97
N LEU A 4 1.32 -4.78 -18.77
CA LEU A 4 -0.01 -4.26 -18.46
C LEU A 4 -0.59 -4.79 -17.14
N ASN A 5 -0.26 -6.03 -16.75
CA ASN A 5 -0.73 -6.61 -15.49
C ASN A 5 -0.10 -5.90 -14.28
N VAL A 6 1.12 -5.38 -14.42
CA VAL A 6 1.80 -4.62 -13.36
C VAL A 6 1.09 -3.29 -13.12
N ILE A 7 0.70 -2.61 -14.19
CA ILE A 7 -0.02 -1.34 -14.12
C ILE A 7 -1.39 -1.57 -13.47
N ALA A 8 -2.15 -2.56 -13.93
CA ALA A 8 -3.44 -2.91 -13.33
C ALA A 8 -3.34 -3.27 -11.84
N ALA A 9 -2.29 -4.01 -11.45
CA ALA A 9 -2.05 -4.35 -10.05
C ALA A 9 -1.72 -3.11 -9.20
N ALA A 10 -0.88 -2.21 -9.72
CA ALA A 10 -0.56 -0.95 -9.06
C ALA A 10 -1.79 -0.06 -8.91
N GLU A 11 -2.62 0.05 -9.95
CA GLU A 11 -3.90 0.78 -9.92
C GLU A 11 -4.85 0.22 -8.86
N GLY A 12 -5.00 -1.11 -8.78
CA GLY A 12 -5.84 -1.75 -7.79
C GLY A 12 -5.43 -1.41 -6.35
N ALA A 13 -4.15 -1.53 -6.02
CA ALA A 13 -3.65 -1.15 -4.69
C ALA A 13 -3.71 0.36 -4.42
N PHE A 14 -3.43 1.18 -5.42
CA PHE A 14 -3.48 2.64 -5.27
C PHE A 14 -4.91 3.14 -5.04
N ALA A 15 -5.88 2.62 -5.79
CA ALA A 15 -7.29 2.92 -5.61
C ALA A 15 -7.79 2.49 -4.23
N PHE A 16 -7.40 1.29 -3.78
CA PHE A 16 -7.68 0.85 -2.42
C PHE A 16 -7.05 1.78 -1.37
N GLY A 17 -5.79 2.20 -1.58
CA GLY A 17 -5.12 3.16 -0.70
C GLY A 17 -5.88 4.48 -0.59
N ALA A 18 -6.29 5.06 -1.72
CA ALA A 18 -7.11 6.27 -1.72
C ALA A 18 -8.41 6.06 -0.93
N PHE A 19 -9.14 4.98 -1.21
CA PHE A 19 -10.36 4.63 -0.47
C PHE A 19 -10.11 4.47 1.04
N TRP A 20 -9.06 3.76 1.42
CA TRP A 20 -8.70 3.50 2.82
C TRP A 20 -8.37 4.79 3.57
N TYR A 21 -7.47 5.62 3.05
CA TYR A 21 -7.07 6.86 3.70
C TYR A 21 -8.18 7.93 3.69
N MET A 22 -9.09 7.92 2.71
CA MET A 22 -10.29 8.75 2.75
C MET A 22 -11.23 8.31 3.88
N THR A 23 -11.47 7.00 4.00
CA THR A 23 -12.35 6.40 5.01
C THR A 23 -11.83 6.64 6.43
N PHE A 24 -10.53 6.45 6.67
CA PHE A 24 -9.89 6.62 7.97
C PHE A 24 -9.20 7.98 8.14
N SER A 25 -9.58 8.98 7.33
CA SER A 25 -8.87 10.26 7.25
C SER A 25 -8.74 10.98 8.59
N LYS A 26 -9.76 10.92 9.46
CA LYS A 26 -9.72 11.56 10.79
C LYS A 26 -8.71 10.87 11.71
N GLN A 27 -8.75 9.54 11.78
CA GLN A 27 -7.88 8.72 12.61
C GLN A 27 -6.44 8.80 12.13
N TRP A 28 -6.22 8.73 10.81
CA TRP A 28 -4.92 8.87 10.20
C TRP A 28 -4.31 10.24 10.48
N LYS A 29 -5.02 11.35 10.25
CA LYS A 29 -4.52 12.71 10.55
C LYS A 29 -4.14 12.88 12.03
N LYS A 30 -4.96 12.35 12.95
CA LYS A 30 -4.69 12.38 14.39
C LYS A 30 -3.45 11.56 14.77
N ALA A 31 -3.29 10.39 14.17
CA ALA A 31 -2.19 9.48 14.45
C ALA A 31 -0.86 9.94 13.81
N ALA A 32 -0.94 10.59 12.65
CA ALA A 32 0.18 11.20 11.93
C ALA A 32 0.50 12.63 12.41
N GLU A 33 -0.26 13.16 13.37
CA GLU A 33 -0.04 14.47 13.98
C GLU A 33 0.04 15.61 12.96
N ILE A 34 -0.68 15.48 11.84
CA ILE A 34 -0.61 16.45 10.74
C ILE A 34 -1.37 17.71 11.16
N PRO A 35 -0.72 18.90 11.15
CA PRO A 35 -1.40 20.16 11.45
C PRO A 35 -2.55 20.36 10.46
N THR A 36 -3.74 20.73 10.96
CA THR A 36 -4.91 21.01 10.12
C THR A 36 -5.27 22.49 10.16
N ASP A 37 -5.92 22.98 9.10
CA ASP A 37 -6.54 24.31 9.05
C ASP A 37 -7.92 24.30 9.74
N ALA A 38 -8.59 25.46 9.77
CA ALA A 38 -9.92 25.60 10.37
C ALA A 38 -10.99 24.70 9.71
N ASN A 39 -10.75 24.22 8.49
CA ASN A 39 -11.62 23.32 7.74
C ASN A 39 -11.22 21.85 7.91
N GLY A 40 -10.24 21.56 8.78
CA GLY A 40 -9.73 20.21 9.03
C GLY A 40 -8.87 19.65 7.88
N ARG A 41 -8.46 20.46 6.91
CA ARG A 41 -7.55 20.05 5.83
C ARG A 41 -6.11 20.11 6.32
N PRO A 42 -5.26 19.14 5.98
CA PRO A 42 -3.88 19.17 6.42
C PRO A 42 -3.12 20.36 5.79
N LYS A 43 -2.40 21.12 6.61
CA LYS A 43 -1.63 22.29 6.16
C LYS A 43 -0.50 21.83 5.25
N GLY A 44 -0.43 22.37 4.03
CA GLY A 44 0.58 22.03 3.03
C GLY A 44 0.30 20.76 2.21
N SER A 45 -0.88 20.15 2.33
CA SER A 45 -1.18 18.80 1.79
C SER A 45 -1.62 18.73 0.33
N SER A 46 -1.47 19.79 -0.46
CA SER A 46 -2.15 19.89 -1.76
C SER A 46 -1.21 19.80 -2.96
N SER A 47 -0.10 19.07 -2.85
CA SER A 47 0.77 18.85 -4.01
C SER A 47 0.34 17.61 -4.79
N PRO A 48 -0.13 17.76 -6.05
CA PRO A 48 -0.41 16.62 -6.94
C PRO A 48 0.77 15.65 -7.07
N MET A 49 1.99 16.15 -6.84
CA MET A 49 3.23 15.37 -6.87
C MET A 49 3.21 14.18 -5.90
N LEU A 50 2.53 14.29 -4.75
CA LEU A 50 2.45 13.18 -3.79
C LEU A 50 1.70 11.98 -4.37
N PHE A 51 0.66 12.22 -5.18
CA PHE A 51 -0.07 11.15 -5.86
C PHE A 51 0.78 10.50 -6.96
N VAL A 52 1.55 11.30 -7.70
CA VAL A 52 2.48 10.78 -8.72
C VAL A 52 3.53 9.89 -8.07
N ILE A 53 4.19 10.37 -7.02
CA ILE A 53 5.20 9.60 -6.28
C ILE A 53 4.59 8.31 -5.73
N GLY A 54 3.41 8.40 -5.11
CA GLY A 54 2.71 7.24 -4.56
C GLY A 54 2.36 6.20 -5.63
N PHE A 55 1.85 6.63 -6.78
CA PHE A 55 1.49 5.73 -7.87
C PHE A 55 2.73 5.09 -8.52
N THR A 56 3.80 5.87 -8.74
CA THR A 56 5.09 5.33 -9.20
C THR A 56 5.64 4.29 -8.23
N ALA A 57 5.56 4.54 -6.91
CA ALA A 57 5.96 3.55 -5.91
C ALA A 57 5.12 2.26 -6.00
N MET A 58 3.80 2.36 -6.25
CA MET A 58 2.96 1.18 -6.46
C MET A 58 3.34 0.38 -7.71
N ILE A 59 3.73 1.04 -8.80
CA ILE A 59 4.24 0.37 -10.01
C ILE A 59 5.52 -0.41 -9.68
N LEU A 60 6.45 0.19 -8.94
CA LEU A 60 7.70 -0.47 -8.53
C LEU A 60 7.43 -1.69 -7.65
N VAL A 61 6.54 -1.56 -6.66
CA VAL A 61 6.13 -2.67 -5.79
C VAL A 61 5.49 -3.79 -6.61
N ALA A 62 4.52 -3.48 -7.47
CA ALA A 62 3.87 -4.46 -8.34
C ALA A 62 4.86 -5.14 -9.30
N GLY A 63 5.81 -4.39 -9.84
CA GLY A 63 6.87 -4.91 -10.69
C GLY A 63 7.77 -5.91 -9.97
N MET A 64 8.16 -5.59 -8.73
CA MET A 64 8.97 -6.48 -7.90
C MET A 64 8.18 -7.72 -7.45
N LEU A 65 6.91 -7.57 -7.05
CA LEU A 65 6.07 -8.71 -6.71
C LEU A 65 5.88 -9.65 -7.91
N ARG A 66 5.68 -9.12 -9.12
CA ARG A 66 5.67 -9.92 -10.36
C ARG A 66 6.97 -10.72 -10.52
N HIS A 67 8.12 -10.07 -10.31
CA HIS A 67 9.41 -10.73 -10.41
C HIS A 67 9.55 -11.86 -9.39
N VAL A 68 9.22 -11.61 -8.11
CA VAL A 68 9.23 -12.62 -7.04
C VAL A 68 8.31 -13.78 -7.38
N PHE A 69 7.08 -13.51 -7.82
CA PHE A 69 6.10 -14.56 -8.12
C PHE A 69 6.56 -15.45 -9.27
N HIS A 70 7.21 -14.86 -10.29
CA HIS A 70 7.78 -15.62 -11.39
C HIS A 70 8.90 -16.55 -10.95
N ILE A 71 9.86 -16.05 -10.16
CA ILE A 71 10.99 -16.88 -9.69
C ILE A 71 10.58 -17.91 -8.64
N SER A 72 9.52 -17.63 -7.87
CA SER A 72 8.98 -18.52 -6.84
C SER A 72 7.93 -19.50 -7.38
N GLY A 73 7.61 -19.47 -8.68
CA GLY A 73 6.63 -20.38 -9.28
C GLY A 73 5.18 -20.15 -8.82
N ILE A 74 4.84 -18.95 -8.37
CA ILE A 74 3.50 -18.59 -7.92
C ILE A 74 2.61 -18.33 -9.14
N VAL A 75 1.73 -19.29 -9.44
CA VAL A 75 0.87 -19.26 -10.65
C VAL A 75 -0.63 -19.32 -10.35
N THR A 76 -1.03 -19.48 -9.08
CA THR A 76 -2.44 -19.58 -8.68
C THR A 76 -2.91 -18.29 -8.01
N LEU A 77 -4.20 -17.97 -8.17
CA LEU A 77 -4.84 -16.84 -7.48
C LEU A 77 -4.64 -16.90 -5.95
N GLY A 78 -4.87 -18.06 -5.34
CA GLY A 78 -4.67 -18.26 -3.91
C GLY A 78 -3.21 -18.09 -3.50
N GLY A 79 -2.27 -18.57 -4.31
CA GLY A 79 -0.83 -18.38 -4.08
C GLY A 79 -0.45 -16.90 -4.13
N GLY A 80 -0.95 -16.15 -5.12
CA GLY A 80 -0.73 -14.71 -5.24
C GLY A 80 -1.29 -13.93 -4.06
N PHE A 81 -2.51 -14.25 -3.62
CA PHE A 81 -3.13 -13.66 -2.43
C PHE A 81 -2.28 -13.91 -1.18
N VAL A 82 -1.93 -15.16 -0.90
CA VAL A 82 -1.16 -15.54 0.31
C VAL A 82 0.24 -14.93 0.28
N ALA A 83 0.91 -14.92 -0.87
CA ALA A 83 2.22 -14.32 -0.99
C ALA A 83 2.18 -12.80 -0.83
N GLY A 84 1.21 -12.12 -1.44
CA GLY A 84 0.98 -10.69 -1.25
C GLY A 84 0.69 -10.33 0.20
N LEU A 85 -0.24 -11.08 0.83
CA LEU A 85 -0.57 -10.95 2.24
C LEU A 85 0.67 -11.13 3.12
N GLY A 86 1.46 -12.17 2.85
CA GLY A 86 2.67 -12.50 3.59
C GLY A 86 3.74 -11.40 3.49
N ILE A 87 3.98 -10.87 2.29
CA ILE A 87 4.92 -9.75 2.07
C ILE A 87 4.45 -8.51 2.85
N GLY A 88 3.18 -8.13 2.73
CA GLY A 88 2.66 -6.98 3.44
C GLY A 88 2.73 -7.15 4.97
N ALA A 89 2.33 -8.32 5.48
CA ALA A 89 2.21 -8.58 6.91
C ALA A 89 3.55 -8.85 7.60
N PHE A 90 4.47 -9.56 6.94
CA PHE A 90 5.69 -10.06 7.56
C PHE A 90 6.97 -9.38 7.05
N PHE A 91 6.95 -8.66 5.94
CA PHE A 91 8.11 -7.86 5.50
C PHE A 91 7.88 -6.37 5.72
N VAL A 92 6.80 -5.82 5.18
CA VAL A 92 6.61 -4.36 5.16
C VAL A 92 6.11 -3.83 6.50
N THR A 93 5.10 -4.47 7.10
CA THR A 93 4.51 -4.03 8.37
C THR A 93 5.51 -4.04 9.54
N PRO A 94 6.38 -5.05 9.71
CA PRO A 94 7.40 -5.03 10.76
C PRO A 94 8.41 -3.90 10.57
N TRP A 95 8.87 -3.67 9.34
CA TRP A 95 9.73 -2.53 8.99
C TRP A 95 9.08 -1.19 9.33
N LEU A 96 7.79 -1.05 9.04
CA LEU A 96 7.01 0.12 9.42
C LEU A 96 6.96 0.29 10.96
N ALA A 97 6.72 -0.80 11.68
CA ALA A 97 6.61 -0.82 13.14
C ALA A 97 7.91 -0.49 13.86
N MET A 98 9.08 -0.79 13.26
CA MET A 98 10.40 -0.45 13.84
C MET A 98 10.60 1.07 14.04
N ASN A 99 9.84 1.92 13.34
CA ASN A 99 9.86 3.37 13.52
C ASN A 99 9.02 3.84 14.73
N PHE A 100 8.85 3.00 15.75
CA PHE A 100 7.98 3.25 16.91
C PHE A 100 8.36 4.49 17.74
N SER A 101 9.62 4.92 17.71
CA SER A 101 10.07 6.14 18.39
C SER A 101 9.57 7.43 17.72
N MET A 102 9.23 7.36 16.43
CA MET A 102 8.78 8.49 15.61
C MET A 102 7.31 8.35 15.16
N ARG A 103 6.64 7.25 15.49
CA ARG A 103 5.29 6.93 15.01
C ARG A 103 4.42 6.36 16.12
N LYS A 104 3.20 6.88 16.24
CA LYS A 104 2.18 6.31 17.12
C LYS A 104 1.82 4.89 16.67
N PRO A 105 1.61 3.93 17.60
CA PRO A 105 1.16 2.58 17.24
C PRO A 105 -0.11 2.55 16.38
N ALA A 106 -1.03 3.50 16.61
CA ALA A 106 -2.23 3.66 15.81
C ALA A 106 -1.93 3.99 14.34
N LEU A 107 -0.88 4.77 14.07
CA LEU A 107 -0.46 5.10 12.71
C LEU A 107 0.12 3.85 12.02
N THR A 108 0.95 3.08 12.73
CA THR A 108 1.47 1.79 12.24
C THR A 108 0.34 0.82 11.94
N MET A 109 -0.72 0.79 12.75
CA MET A 109 -1.89 -0.06 12.49
C MET A 109 -2.63 0.35 11.21
N ILE A 110 -2.92 1.65 11.04
CA ILE A 110 -3.65 2.16 9.87
C ILE A 110 -2.85 1.90 8.57
N ASP A 111 -1.57 2.25 8.58
CA ASP A 111 -0.70 2.12 7.41
C ASP A 111 -0.30 0.65 7.17
N GLY A 112 -0.17 -0.14 8.24
CA GLY A 112 0.09 -1.58 8.17
C GLY A 112 -1.07 -2.34 7.51
N VAL A 113 -2.32 -2.09 7.93
CA VAL A 113 -3.49 -2.69 7.28
C VAL A 113 -3.55 -2.27 5.81
N ASN A 114 -3.26 -1.00 5.51
CA ASN A 114 -3.22 -0.53 4.13
C ASN A 114 -2.22 -1.32 3.28
N VAL A 115 -0.99 -1.52 3.78
CA VAL A 115 0.06 -2.21 3.05
C VAL A 115 -0.20 -3.70 2.90
N ILE A 116 -0.75 -4.34 3.95
CA ILE A 116 -1.14 -5.76 3.93
C ILE A 116 -2.18 -5.99 2.83
N VAL A 117 -3.27 -5.22 2.84
CA VAL A 117 -4.34 -5.38 1.86
C VAL A 117 -3.89 -4.96 0.47
N GLY A 118 -3.12 -3.87 0.35
CA GLY A 118 -2.55 -3.43 -0.92
C GLY A 118 -1.66 -4.49 -1.58
N CYS A 119 -0.75 -5.12 -0.82
CA CYS A 119 0.07 -6.22 -1.32
C CYS A 119 -0.76 -7.45 -1.70
N SER A 120 -1.80 -7.79 -0.92
CA SER A 120 -2.74 -8.86 -1.27
C SER A 120 -3.48 -8.60 -2.58
N ILE A 121 -3.93 -7.36 -2.81
CA ILE A 121 -4.61 -6.95 -4.05
C ILE A 121 -3.66 -7.06 -5.24
N ILE A 122 -2.43 -6.56 -5.11
CA ILE A 122 -1.39 -6.70 -6.15
C ILE A 122 -1.19 -8.18 -6.45
N GLY A 123 -1.05 -9.01 -5.41
CA GLY A 123 -0.82 -10.44 -5.55
C GLY A 123 -1.94 -11.14 -6.31
N VAL A 124 -3.21 -10.84 -5.99
CA VAL A 124 -4.38 -11.38 -6.69
C VAL A 124 -4.39 -10.95 -8.16
N ILE A 125 -4.19 -9.65 -8.45
CA ILE A 125 -4.26 -9.14 -9.83
C ILE A 125 -3.14 -9.72 -10.69
N LEU A 126 -1.92 -9.82 -10.13
CA LEU A 126 -0.78 -10.42 -10.85
C LEU A 126 -0.98 -11.91 -11.14
N SER A 127 -1.63 -12.65 -10.23
CA SER A 127 -1.90 -14.08 -10.38
C SER A 127 -3.20 -14.40 -11.12
N ALA A 128 -3.94 -13.39 -11.58
CA ALA A 128 -5.16 -13.57 -12.37
C ALA A 128 -4.90 -13.77 -13.87
N PHE A 129 -3.69 -13.42 -14.37
CA PHE A 129 -3.36 -13.40 -15.81
C PHE A 129 -1.91 -13.77 -16.17
#